data_AF-U9TFH0-F1
#
_entry.id   AF-U9TFH0-F1
#
_cell.length_a   1.000
_cell.length_b   1.000
_cell.length_c   1.000
_cell.angle_alpha   90.00
_cell.angle_beta   90.00
_cell.angle_gamma   90.00
#
_symmetry.space_group_name_H-M   'P 1'
#
loop_
_entity.id
_entity.type
_entity.pdbx_description
1 polymer ?
#
loop_
_entity_poly.entity_id
_entity_poly.type
_entity_poly.pdbx_seq_one_letter_code
_entity_poly.pdbx_strand_id
1 'polypeptide(L)'
;MGEENVEDMKHKVRATVQACDRGQIARDGYRTLALVNHNLPREWRVSSERKEITCEINKLIPISLVNLTSLLSNNDYINSEVHIDDAEIIDNMQQSIGKSGRQSIIDILKYLIPNLVKREVLCMTHPEIYLQISGDGRNVGKNVKHVMITFSILNDKNKLHQTENHYTTTLYPGIEKYEILNIVLEHLIVELRKLKEEGLEDNNGVKWKINLYFSSDWKFLVICLGMNAANSKYFCPWCEVSKEQQGDFSYNWTISHIQPLLFDMIPLQSWVPDELHMMLRITDVLWRLVLDEIRSRNTWGDKARNVIIEEMERIGVKFYFRLEVGSTNWQFTSLMGQDKLT
;
A
#
# COMPACT_ATOMS: atom_id res chain seq x y z
N MET A 1 -5.64 -3.47 50.38
CA MET A 1 -5.28 -2.38 49.45
C MET A 1 -4.11 -2.86 48.61
N GLY A 2 -4.29 -3.24 47.34
CA GLY A 2 -3.13 -3.69 46.55
C GLY A 2 -3.37 -4.10 45.10
N GLU A 3 -4.56 -4.62 44.75
CA GLU A 3 -4.79 -5.16 43.39
C GLU A 3 -5.45 -4.17 42.43
N GLU A 4 -6.32 -3.27 42.92
CA GLU A 4 -7.00 -2.25 42.09
C GLU A 4 -6.04 -1.25 41.40
N ASN A 5 -4.82 -1.07 41.91
CA ASN A 5 -3.90 -0.02 41.42
C ASN A 5 -2.98 -0.51 40.26
N VAL A 6 -2.83 -1.82 40.09
CA VAL A 6 -1.97 -2.39 39.04
C VAL A 6 -2.74 -2.50 37.72
N GLU A 7 -4.00 -2.95 37.78
CA GLU A 7 -4.86 -3.13 36.60
C GLU A 7 -5.22 -1.78 35.96
N ASP A 8 -5.52 -0.76 36.79
CA ASP A 8 -5.80 0.60 36.35
C ASP A 8 -4.56 1.25 35.70
N MET A 9 -3.37 1.01 36.26
CA MET A 9 -2.12 1.45 35.63
C MET A 9 -1.86 0.75 34.29
N LYS A 10 -2.11 -0.56 34.18
CA LYS A 10 -1.96 -1.29 32.92
C LYS A 10 -2.91 -0.75 31.85
N HIS A 11 -4.18 -0.55 32.19
CA HIS A 11 -5.18 0.05 31.31
C HIS A 11 -4.75 1.44 30.82
N LYS A 12 -4.24 2.28 31.73
CA LYS A 12 -3.73 3.61 31.39
C LYS A 12 -2.55 3.56 30.42
N VAL A 13 -1.60 2.64 30.60
CA VAL A 13 -0.47 2.48 29.68
C VAL A 13 -0.94 1.98 28.31
N ARG A 14 -1.84 0.98 28.25
CA ARG A 14 -2.42 0.49 26.99
C ARG A 14 -3.18 1.58 26.23
N ALA A 15 -4.01 2.36 26.92
CA ALA A 15 -4.71 3.49 26.33
C ALA A 15 -3.73 4.54 25.77
N THR A 16 -2.59 4.73 26.45
CA THR A 16 -1.54 5.63 25.98
C THR A 16 -0.84 5.11 24.73
N VAL A 17 -0.52 3.81 24.67
CA VAL A 17 0.01 3.17 23.44
C VAL A 17 -0.96 3.39 22.28
N GLN A 18 -2.24 3.10 22.50
CA GLN A 18 -3.28 3.28 21.48
C GLN A 18 -3.40 4.74 21.01
N ALA A 19 -3.35 5.70 21.93
CA ALA A 19 -3.40 7.12 21.59
C ALA A 19 -2.18 7.55 20.77
N CYS A 20 -0.98 7.06 21.12
CA CYS A 20 0.22 7.32 20.34
C CYS A 20 0.12 6.74 18.92
N ASP A 21 -0.39 5.52 18.77
CA ASP A 21 -0.49 4.85 17.46
C ASP A 21 -1.53 5.55 16.57
N ARG A 22 -2.72 5.84 17.11
CA ARG A 22 -3.79 6.56 16.37
C ARG A 22 -3.40 8.00 16.04
N GLY A 23 -2.73 8.67 16.97
CA GLY A 23 -2.27 10.05 16.78
C GLY A 23 -0.97 10.16 15.99
N GLN A 24 -0.38 9.04 15.55
CA GLN A 24 0.93 8.99 14.89
C GLN A 24 2.01 9.75 15.68
N ILE A 25 1.95 9.67 17.01
CA ILE A 25 2.86 10.40 17.90
C ILE A 25 4.20 9.67 17.92
N ALA A 26 5.21 10.29 17.34
CA ALA A 26 6.58 9.79 17.38
C ALA A 26 7.10 9.69 18.82
N ARG A 27 8.07 8.78 19.03
CA ARG A 27 8.69 8.53 20.35
C ARG A 27 9.16 9.82 21.03
N ASP A 28 9.86 10.69 20.30
CA ASP A 28 10.38 11.94 20.85
C ASP A 28 9.27 12.98 21.10
N GLY A 29 8.23 12.98 20.26
CA GLY A 29 7.01 13.74 20.51
C GLY A 29 6.35 13.32 21.82
N TYR A 30 6.22 12.00 22.06
CA TYR A 30 5.68 11.47 23.30
C TYR A 30 6.56 11.80 24.51
N ARG A 31 7.89 11.69 24.38
CA ARG A 31 8.83 12.09 25.45
C ARG A 31 8.61 13.55 25.85
N THR A 32 8.46 14.44 24.86
CA THR A 32 8.19 15.86 25.10
C THR A 32 6.88 16.06 25.86
N LEU A 33 5.81 15.33 25.50
CA LEU A 33 4.54 15.38 26.21
C LEU A 33 4.65 14.86 27.66
N ALA A 34 5.34 13.74 27.87
CA ALA A 34 5.52 13.14 29.19
C ALA A 34 6.41 13.98 30.13
N LEU A 35 7.29 14.83 29.59
CA LEU A 35 8.07 15.78 30.38
C LEU A 35 7.20 16.90 30.97
N VAL A 36 6.20 17.38 30.22
CA VAL A 36 5.31 18.47 30.65
C VAL A 36 4.19 17.96 31.56
N ASN A 37 3.66 16.76 31.28
CA ASN A 37 2.57 16.19 32.06
C ASN A 37 3.03 14.93 32.82
N HIS A 38 3.33 15.11 34.11
CA HIS A 38 3.76 14.04 35.01
C HIS A 38 2.71 12.93 35.26
N ASN A 39 1.45 13.16 34.88
CA ASN A 39 0.41 12.12 34.97
C ASN A 39 0.50 11.11 33.81
N LEU A 40 1.25 11.39 32.75
CA LEU A 40 1.44 10.43 31.66
C LEU A 40 2.44 9.32 32.04
N PRO A 41 2.26 8.09 31.54
CA PRO A 41 3.27 7.06 31.66
C PRO A 41 4.65 7.51 31.14
N ARG A 42 5.73 7.01 31.75
CA ARG A 42 7.07 7.24 31.20
C ARG A 42 7.24 6.49 29.88
N GLU A 43 8.01 7.06 28.95
CA GLU A 43 8.22 6.48 27.61
C GLU A 43 8.66 5.01 27.63
N TRP A 44 9.57 4.63 28.53
CA TRP A 44 10.01 3.24 28.66
C TRP A 44 8.87 2.27 29.03
N ARG A 45 7.86 2.72 29.80
CA ARG A 45 6.67 1.90 30.12
C ARG A 45 5.79 1.71 28.89
N VAL A 46 5.58 2.77 28.11
CA VAL A 46 4.84 2.70 26.85
C VAL A 46 5.54 1.78 25.85
N SER A 47 6.87 1.88 25.75
CA SER A 47 7.68 0.99 24.90
C SER A 47 7.59 -0.48 25.37
N SER A 48 7.67 -0.72 26.68
CA SER A 48 7.54 -2.07 27.25
C SER A 48 6.15 -2.67 27.00
N GLU A 49 5.08 -1.89 27.19
CA GLU A 49 3.71 -2.34 26.93
C GLU A 49 3.51 -2.62 25.43
N ARG A 50 4.09 -1.80 24.55
CA ARG A 50 4.05 -2.06 23.10
C ARG A 50 4.70 -3.42 22.77
N LYS A 51 5.83 -3.75 23.41
CA LYS A 51 6.47 -5.09 23.26
C LYS A 51 5.57 -6.21 23.80
N GLU A 52 4.90 -6.00 24.92
CA GLU A 52 3.96 -6.98 25.50
C GLU A 52 2.76 -7.23 24.56
N ILE A 53 2.16 -6.17 24.02
CA ILE A 53 1.09 -6.25 23.02
C ILE A 53 1.58 -7.01 21.77
N THR A 54 2.78 -6.71 21.26
CA THR A 54 3.36 -7.45 20.13
C THR A 54 3.52 -8.93 20.45
N CYS A 55 3.96 -9.28 21.66
CA CYS A 55 4.04 -10.67 22.11
C CYS A 55 2.66 -11.35 22.22
N GLU A 56 1.63 -10.64 22.67
CA GLU A 56 0.25 -11.14 22.70
C GLU A 56 -0.29 -11.39 21.29
N ILE A 57 -0.11 -10.43 20.38
CA ILE A 57 -0.55 -10.53 18.98
C ILE A 57 0.18 -11.67 18.28
N ASN A 58 1.50 -11.81 18.46
CA ASN A 58 2.28 -12.88 17.82
C ASN A 58 1.85 -14.30 18.23
N LYS A 59 1.17 -14.47 19.38
CA LYS A 59 0.58 -15.76 19.77
C LYS A 59 -0.69 -16.09 18.98
N LEU A 60 -1.41 -15.06 18.53
CA LEU A 60 -2.68 -15.17 17.81
C LEU A 60 -2.49 -15.15 16.29
N ILE A 61 -1.60 -14.28 15.82
CA ILE A 61 -1.26 -14.09 14.41
C ILE A 61 0.27 -14.11 14.30
N PRO A 62 0.88 -15.31 14.18
CA PRO A 62 2.32 -15.43 14.12
C PRO A 62 2.91 -14.72 12.91
N ILE A 63 4.02 -14.00 13.13
CA ILE A 63 4.86 -13.48 12.05
C ILE A 63 5.94 -14.52 11.76
N SER A 64 5.88 -15.12 10.58
CA SER A 64 6.92 -16.01 10.08
C SER A 64 7.99 -15.20 9.34
N LEU A 65 9.26 -15.57 9.55
CA LEU A 65 10.40 -14.98 8.84
C LEU A 65 10.91 -15.97 7.81
N VAL A 66 10.91 -15.58 6.55
CA VAL A 66 11.43 -16.37 5.44
C VAL A 66 12.74 -15.77 4.95
N ASN A 67 13.77 -16.60 4.83
CA ASN A 67 15.07 -16.16 4.35
C ASN A 67 15.08 -16.07 2.81
N LEU A 68 15.35 -14.87 2.29
CA LEU A 68 15.46 -14.50 0.88
C LEU A 68 16.92 -14.34 0.41
N THR A 69 17.92 -14.56 1.26
CA THR A 69 19.34 -14.33 0.95
C THR A 69 19.82 -15.20 -0.22
N SER A 70 19.17 -16.33 -0.51
CA SER A 70 19.47 -17.18 -1.67
C SER A 70 18.90 -16.68 -3.01
N LEU A 71 18.01 -15.68 -2.99
CA LEU A 71 17.18 -15.29 -4.14
C LEU A 71 17.56 -13.93 -4.77
N LEU A 72 18.37 -13.13 -4.07
CA LEU A 72 18.61 -11.73 -4.41
C LEU A 72 20.11 -11.43 -4.37
N SER A 73 20.61 -10.71 -5.37
CA SER A 73 22.00 -10.26 -5.38
C SER A 73 22.17 -9.06 -4.45
N ASN A 74 23.36 -8.88 -3.83
CA ASN A 74 23.59 -7.78 -2.86
C ASN A 74 23.27 -6.37 -3.43
N ASN A 75 23.26 -6.21 -4.76
CA ASN A 75 22.95 -4.96 -5.43
C ASN A 75 21.44 -4.65 -5.52
N ASP A 76 20.56 -5.64 -5.32
CA ASP A 76 19.10 -5.45 -5.43
C ASP A 76 18.49 -4.75 -4.20
N TYR A 77 19.28 -4.58 -3.14
CA TYR A 77 18.83 -4.05 -1.86
C TYR A 77 19.13 -2.56 -1.65
N ILE A 78 20.23 -2.00 -2.19
CA ILE A 78 20.82 -0.75 -1.72
C ILE A 78 20.69 0.41 -2.73
N ASN A 79 20.13 1.53 -2.29
CA ASN A 79 20.32 2.85 -2.93
C ASN A 79 21.00 3.81 -1.92
N SER A 80 21.89 4.68 -2.40
CA SER A 80 22.59 5.71 -1.62
C SER A 80 21.82 7.03 -1.75
N GLU A 81 21.46 7.73 -0.65
CA GLU A 81 20.35 8.72 -0.72
C GLU A 81 19.76 9.35 0.57
N VAL A 82 20.47 9.61 1.71
CA VAL A 82 20.07 10.46 2.93
C VAL A 82 19.67 9.77 4.33
N HIS A 83 19.40 10.58 5.38
CA HIS A 83 18.95 10.42 6.80
C HIS A 83 17.68 9.62 7.26
N ILE A 84 17.87 8.59 8.10
CA ILE A 84 17.06 8.26 9.29
C ILE A 84 18.04 8.41 10.46
N ASP A 85 17.68 9.04 11.59
CA ASP A 85 18.64 9.35 12.67
C ASP A 85 18.53 8.41 13.89
N ASP A 86 17.66 7.39 13.85
CA ASP A 86 17.51 6.40 14.93
C ASP A 86 18.39 5.16 14.67
N ALA A 87 19.48 5.05 15.43
CA ALA A 87 20.47 3.98 15.31
C ALA A 87 19.89 2.58 15.59
N GLU A 88 18.87 2.45 16.45
CA GLU A 88 18.23 1.17 16.76
C GLU A 88 17.39 0.68 15.57
N ILE A 89 16.73 1.61 14.86
CA ILE A 89 15.98 1.30 13.64
C ILE A 89 16.93 0.89 12.51
N ILE A 90 18.04 1.61 12.35
CA ILE A 90 19.04 1.30 11.31
C ILE A 90 19.65 -0.09 11.51
N ASP A 91 20.06 -0.42 12.74
CA ASP A 91 20.66 -1.72 13.06
C ASP A 91 19.66 -2.87 12.82
N ASN A 92 18.41 -2.71 13.29
CA ASN A 92 17.35 -3.69 13.02
C ASN A 92 17.06 -3.84 11.51
N MET A 93 17.05 -2.74 10.76
CA MET A 93 16.86 -2.78 9.30
C MET A 93 18.00 -3.54 8.63
N GLN A 94 19.25 -3.31 9.02
CA GLN A 94 20.41 -4.04 8.48
C GLN A 94 20.37 -5.54 8.79
N GLN A 95 19.95 -5.93 9.99
CA GLN A 95 19.81 -7.34 10.40
C GLN A 95 18.61 -8.07 9.74
N SER A 96 17.68 -7.31 9.17
CA SER A 96 16.50 -7.80 8.45
C SER A 96 16.71 -7.95 6.94
N ILE A 97 17.84 -7.48 6.39
CA ILE A 97 18.16 -7.60 4.97
C ILE A 97 18.12 -9.07 4.55
N GLY A 98 17.38 -9.34 3.47
CA GLY A 98 17.17 -10.70 2.99
C GLY A 98 16.24 -11.55 3.86
N LYS A 99 15.41 -10.96 4.74
CA LYS A 99 14.32 -11.66 5.43
C LYS A 99 12.97 -11.06 5.05
N SER A 100 12.02 -11.90 4.68
CA SER A 100 10.61 -11.54 4.47
C SER A 100 9.81 -11.85 5.73
N GLY A 101 9.07 -10.86 6.23
CA GLY A 101 8.01 -11.07 7.21
C GLY A 101 6.72 -11.48 6.52
N ARG A 102 6.07 -12.53 7.02
CA ARG A 102 4.80 -13.01 6.49
C ARG A 102 3.82 -13.34 7.62
N GLN A 103 2.55 -13.03 7.41
CA GLN A 103 1.43 -13.37 8.26
C GLN A 103 0.39 -14.12 7.44
N SER A 104 -0.19 -15.15 8.03
CA SER A 104 -1.28 -15.91 7.40
C SER A 104 -2.52 -15.02 7.27
N ILE A 105 -3.07 -14.93 6.06
CA ILE A 105 -4.34 -14.22 5.87
C ILE A 105 -5.48 -14.92 6.63
N ILE A 106 -5.40 -16.24 6.79
CA ILE A 106 -6.38 -17.04 7.51
C ILE A 106 -6.37 -16.69 9.00
N ASP A 107 -5.19 -16.62 9.62
CA ASP A 107 -5.06 -16.28 11.04
C ASP A 107 -5.53 -14.85 11.32
N ILE A 108 -5.18 -13.90 10.44
CA ILE A 108 -5.67 -12.51 10.53
C ILE A 108 -7.19 -12.49 10.45
N LEU A 109 -7.80 -13.16 9.47
CA LEU A 109 -9.26 -13.20 9.32
C LEU A 109 -9.95 -13.82 10.55
N LYS A 110 -9.45 -14.95 11.06
CA LYS A 110 -9.98 -15.59 12.27
C LYS A 110 -9.94 -14.67 13.48
N TYR A 111 -8.89 -13.86 13.61
CA TYR A 111 -8.79 -12.85 14.66
C TYR A 111 -9.78 -11.69 14.48
N LEU A 112 -10.01 -11.24 13.25
CA LEU A 112 -10.85 -10.07 12.96
C LEU A 112 -12.36 -10.37 12.96
N ILE A 113 -12.78 -11.52 12.44
CA ILE A 113 -14.20 -11.87 12.23
C ILE A 113 -15.06 -11.64 13.48
N PRO A 114 -14.67 -12.09 14.70
CA PRO A 114 -15.49 -11.87 15.90
C PRO A 114 -15.78 -10.40 16.17
N ASN A 115 -14.78 -9.52 15.97
CA ASN A 115 -14.94 -8.09 16.17
C ASN A 115 -15.84 -7.46 15.09
N LEU A 116 -15.68 -7.90 13.83
CA LEU A 116 -16.47 -7.40 12.71
C LEU A 116 -17.94 -7.81 12.81
N VAL A 117 -18.23 -9.01 13.30
CA VAL A 117 -19.61 -9.45 13.61
C VAL A 117 -20.19 -8.60 14.75
N LYS A 118 -19.44 -8.38 15.83
CA LYS A 118 -19.88 -7.53 16.95
C LYS A 118 -20.17 -6.08 16.52
N ARG A 119 -19.46 -5.58 15.52
CA ARG A 119 -19.65 -4.25 14.92
C ARG A 119 -20.71 -4.21 13.83
N GLU A 120 -21.41 -5.32 13.58
CA GLU A 120 -22.43 -5.46 12.52
C GLU A 120 -21.89 -5.18 11.09
N VAL A 121 -20.57 -5.28 10.90
CA VAL A 121 -19.93 -5.18 9.57
C VAL A 121 -20.13 -6.48 8.79
N LEU A 122 -20.04 -7.61 9.49
CA LEU A 122 -20.27 -8.94 8.93
C LEU A 122 -21.58 -9.52 9.46
N CYS A 123 -22.35 -10.13 8.56
CA CYS A 123 -23.66 -10.67 8.86
C CYS A 123 -23.62 -12.21 8.85
N MET A 124 -23.96 -12.85 9.97
CA MET A 124 -23.94 -14.32 10.07
C MET A 124 -25.01 -15.00 9.20
N THR A 125 -26.12 -14.31 8.89
CA THR A 125 -27.17 -14.84 8.00
C THR A 125 -26.81 -14.72 6.52
N HIS A 126 -25.83 -13.87 6.20
CA HIS A 126 -25.26 -13.72 4.85
C HIS A 126 -23.74 -13.73 4.95
N PRO A 127 -23.12 -14.91 5.18
CA PRO A 127 -21.72 -15.02 5.54
C PRO A 127 -20.80 -14.87 4.31
N GLU A 128 -20.74 -13.65 3.77
CA GLU A 128 -19.85 -13.29 2.66
C GLU A 128 -18.84 -12.22 3.09
N ILE A 129 -17.56 -12.47 2.78
CA ILE A 129 -16.47 -11.53 3.00
C ILE A 129 -15.88 -11.17 1.65
N TYR A 130 -15.72 -9.88 1.41
CA TYR A 130 -15.12 -9.32 0.22
C TYR A 130 -13.71 -8.82 0.58
N LEU A 131 -12.68 -9.46 0.02
CA LEU A 131 -11.28 -9.11 0.27
C LEU A 131 -10.68 -8.43 -0.96
N GLN A 132 -9.98 -7.33 -0.74
CA GLN A 132 -9.18 -6.67 -1.76
C GLN A 132 -7.70 -6.85 -1.42
N ILE A 133 -6.96 -7.51 -2.30
CA ILE A 133 -5.51 -7.65 -2.21
C ILE A 133 -4.87 -6.44 -2.91
N SER A 134 -3.85 -5.88 -2.27
CA SER A 134 -3.08 -4.76 -2.81
C SER A 134 -1.61 -4.95 -2.51
N GLY A 135 -0.76 -4.34 -3.32
CA GLY A 135 0.66 -4.26 -3.02
C GLY A 135 1.27 -3.01 -3.63
N ASP A 136 2.36 -2.59 -3.01
CA ASP A 136 3.13 -1.43 -3.45
C ASP A 136 4.60 -1.63 -3.05
N GLY A 137 5.49 -1.11 -3.89
CA GLY A 137 6.90 -1.01 -3.58
C GLY A 137 7.27 0.40 -3.16
N ARG A 138 7.86 0.53 -1.98
CA ARG A 138 8.27 1.81 -1.42
C ARG A 138 9.71 1.78 -0.94
N ASN A 139 10.43 2.87 -1.17
CA ASN A 139 11.71 3.10 -0.52
C ASN A 139 11.46 3.37 0.98
N VAL A 140 11.95 2.51 1.87
CA VAL A 140 11.88 2.74 3.34
C VAL A 140 13.24 3.21 3.80
N GLY A 141 13.27 4.44 4.32
CA GLY A 141 14.54 5.13 4.50
C GLY A 141 15.25 5.26 3.16
N LYS A 142 16.57 5.17 3.21
CA LYS A 142 17.40 5.47 2.04
C LYS A 142 18.02 4.27 1.37
N ASN A 143 18.18 3.19 2.12
CA ASN A 143 19.02 2.08 1.73
C ASN A 143 18.27 0.84 1.32
N VAL A 144 16.93 0.78 1.47
CA VAL A 144 16.20 -0.48 1.28
C VAL A 144 14.84 -0.24 0.65
N LYS A 145 14.69 -0.71 -0.60
CA LYS A 145 13.37 -0.89 -1.20
C LYS A 145 12.64 -1.97 -0.43
N HIS A 146 11.40 -1.71 -0.06
CA HIS A 146 10.51 -2.71 0.50
C HIS A 146 9.32 -2.85 -0.40
N VAL A 147 8.83 -4.08 -0.50
CA VAL A 147 7.55 -4.37 -1.12
C VAL A 147 6.63 -4.88 -0.04
N MET A 148 5.45 -4.26 0.04
CA MET A 148 4.43 -4.59 1.01
C MET A 148 3.19 -5.08 0.29
N ILE A 149 2.65 -6.19 0.75
CA ILE A 149 1.38 -6.74 0.29
C ILE A 149 0.43 -6.70 1.46
N THR A 150 -0.75 -6.17 1.19
CA THR A 150 -1.82 -5.98 2.17
C THR A 150 -3.12 -6.52 1.63
N PHE A 151 -4.08 -6.73 2.53
CA PHE A 151 -5.47 -6.88 2.14
C PHE A 151 -6.38 -5.99 2.97
N SER A 152 -7.51 -5.62 2.41
CA SER A 152 -8.59 -4.92 3.09
C SER A 152 -9.89 -5.72 3.02
N ILE A 153 -10.79 -5.46 3.97
CA ILE A 153 -12.13 -6.07 4.03
C ILE A 153 -13.14 -5.06 3.51
N LEU A 154 -13.70 -5.31 2.33
CA LEU A 154 -14.58 -4.37 1.63
C LEU A 154 -15.99 -4.27 2.23
N ASN A 155 -16.34 -5.15 3.18
CA ASN A 155 -17.62 -5.10 3.88
C ASN A 155 -17.78 -3.80 4.71
N ASP A 156 -16.70 -3.23 5.25
CA ASP A 156 -16.73 -1.98 6.03
C ASP A 156 -16.68 -0.74 5.11
N LYS A 157 -17.76 -0.50 4.36
CA LYS A 157 -17.84 0.54 3.32
C LYS A 157 -17.45 1.95 3.81
N ASN A 158 -17.74 2.27 5.06
CA ASN A 158 -17.51 3.60 5.61
C ASN A 158 -16.04 3.87 5.97
N LYS A 159 -15.22 2.82 6.02
CA LYS A 159 -13.85 2.90 6.51
C LYS A 159 -12.84 2.30 5.53
N LEU A 160 -13.22 2.08 4.27
CA LEU A 160 -12.35 1.49 3.25
C LEU A 160 -11.03 2.25 3.09
N HIS A 161 -11.09 3.59 3.13
CA HIS A 161 -9.91 4.45 2.98
C HIS A 161 -9.07 4.60 4.26
N GLN A 162 -9.50 4.02 5.38
CA GLN A 162 -8.76 4.12 6.64
C GLN A 162 -7.60 3.12 6.65
N THR A 163 -6.41 3.59 7.02
CA THR A 163 -5.21 2.74 7.13
C THR A 163 -5.39 1.61 8.14
N GLU A 164 -6.26 1.79 9.14
CA GLU A 164 -6.59 0.77 10.16
C GLU A 164 -7.27 -0.48 9.55
N ASN A 165 -7.78 -0.40 8.33
CA ASN A 165 -8.46 -1.49 7.64
C ASN A 165 -7.59 -2.19 6.58
N HIS A 166 -6.30 -1.84 6.50
CA HIS A 166 -5.33 -2.47 5.62
C HIS A 166 -4.40 -3.35 6.46
N TYR A 167 -4.47 -4.66 6.23
CA TYR A 167 -3.75 -5.66 7.00
C TYR A 167 -2.59 -6.21 6.16
N THR A 168 -1.37 -6.09 6.68
CA THR A 168 -0.17 -6.58 6.00
C THR A 168 -0.11 -8.11 6.05
N THR A 169 0.03 -8.76 4.89
CA THR A 169 0.29 -10.21 4.82
C THR A 169 1.77 -10.48 4.61
N THR A 170 2.44 -9.64 3.81
CA THR A 170 3.83 -9.87 3.41
C THR A 170 4.55 -8.54 3.37
N LEU A 171 5.72 -8.50 3.98
CA LEU A 171 6.67 -7.41 3.86
C LEU A 171 8.05 -8.00 3.57
N TYR A 172 8.72 -7.52 2.54
CA TYR A 172 10.07 -7.96 2.26
C TYR A 172 10.94 -6.82 1.69
N PRO A 173 12.25 -6.82 2.01
CA PRO A 173 13.21 -5.94 1.37
C PRO A 173 13.53 -6.47 -0.04
N GLY A 174 13.42 -5.62 -1.05
CA GLY A 174 13.71 -5.96 -2.43
C GLY A 174 12.94 -5.09 -3.42
N ILE A 175 12.96 -5.50 -4.69
CA ILE A 175 12.30 -4.81 -5.80
C ILE A 175 11.01 -5.51 -6.22
N GLU A 176 10.11 -4.74 -6.84
CA GLU A 176 8.94 -5.27 -7.54
C GLU A 176 9.38 -5.94 -8.84
N LYS A 177 9.59 -7.25 -8.78
CA LYS A 177 9.91 -8.07 -9.94
C LYS A 177 9.11 -9.35 -9.87
N TYR A 178 8.54 -9.76 -11.00
CA TYR A 178 7.61 -10.90 -11.05
C TYR A 178 8.22 -12.17 -10.45
N GLU A 179 9.45 -12.53 -10.81
CA GLU A 179 10.08 -13.77 -10.34
C GLU A 179 10.28 -13.78 -8.83
N ILE A 180 10.60 -12.62 -8.24
CA ILE A 180 10.74 -12.47 -6.79
C ILE A 180 9.37 -12.57 -6.13
N LEU A 181 8.38 -11.83 -6.64
CA LEU A 181 7.01 -11.84 -6.12
C LEU A 181 6.40 -13.24 -6.15
N ASN A 182 6.61 -13.99 -7.24
CA ASN A 182 6.11 -15.36 -7.39
C ASN A 182 6.62 -16.30 -6.28
N ILE A 183 7.89 -16.17 -5.90
CA ILE A 183 8.48 -16.97 -4.82
C ILE A 183 8.05 -16.46 -3.45
N VAL A 184 8.02 -15.13 -3.28
CA VAL A 184 7.69 -14.53 -1.99
C VAL A 184 6.21 -14.78 -1.62
N LEU A 185 5.31 -14.73 -2.60
CA LEU A 185 3.88 -14.80 -2.40
C LEU A 185 3.29 -16.20 -2.54
N GLU A 186 4.11 -17.22 -2.79
CA GLU A 186 3.66 -18.61 -2.91
C GLU A 186 2.69 -19.03 -1.79
N HIS A 187 3.05 -18.75 -0.53
CA HIS A 187 2.22 -19.09 0.62
C HIS A 187 0.87 -18.34 0.60
N LEU A 188 0.91 -17.04 0.33
CA LEU A 188 -0.30 -16.22 0.26
C LEU A 188 -1.22 -16.72 -0.87
N ILE A 189 -0.65 -17.06 -2.02
CA ILE A 189 -1.39 -17.58 -3.18
C ILE A 189 -2.10 -18.89 -2.82
N VAL A 190 -1.42 -19.81 -2.13
CA VAL A 190 -2.03 -21.07 -1.66
C VAL A 190 -3.18 -20.80 -0.69
N GLU A 191 -3.00 -19.88 0.26
CA GLU A 191 -4.08 -19.51 1.20
C GLU A 191 -5.27 -18.86 0.50
N LEU A 192 -5.03 -17.96 -0.47
CA LEU A 192 -6.08 -17.30 -1.23
C LEU A 192 -6.87 -18.29 -2.10
N ARG A 193 -6.21 -19.28 -2.74
CA ARG A 193 -6.90 -20.36 -3.47
C ARG A 193 -7.81 -21.14 -2.55
N LYS A 194 -7.28 -21.57 -1.40
CA LYS A 194 -8.07 -22.30 -0.39
C LYS A 194 -9.27 -21.49 0.06
N LEU A 195 -9.09 -20.20 0.38
CA LEU A 195 -10.17 -19.31 0.79
C LEU A 195 -11.23 -19.15 -0.32
N LYS A 196 -10.80 -19.07 -1.59
CA LYS A 196 -11.70 -18.93 -2.74
C LYS A 196 -12.54 -20.18 -2.97
N GLU A 197 -11.93 -21.36 -2.83
CA GLU A 197 -12.56 -22.66 -3.13
C GLU A 197 -13.39 -23.19 -1.95
N GLU A 198 -12.82 -23.16 -0.75
CA GLU A 198 -13.41 -23.77 0.43
C GLU A 198 -14.14 -22.76 1.32
N GLY A 199 -13.84 -21.47 1.22
CA GLY A 199 -14.26 -20.46 2.20
C GLY A 199 -13.45 -20.52 3.49
N LEU A 200 -13.95 -19.85 4.54
CA LEU A 200 -13.33 -19.83 5.87
C LEU A 200 -14.36 -20.23 6.93
N GLU A 201 -14.09 -21.28 7.69
CA GLU A 201 -14.89 -21.63 8.86
C GLU A 201 -14.35 -20.89 10.11
N ASP A 202 -15.24 -20.18 10.80
CA ASP A 202 -14.90 -19.53 12.07
C ASP A 202 -15.09 -20.45 13.28
N ASN A 203 -14.70 -19.95 14.45
CA ASN A 203 -14.78 -20.73 15.70
C ASN A 203 -16.23 -21.07 16.14
N ASN A 204 -17.24 -20.44 15.54
CA ASN A 204 -18.65 -20.70 15.80
C ASN A 204 -19.26 -21.66 14.76
N GLY A 205 -18.45 -22.20 13.84
CA GLY A 205 -18.90 -23.09 12.77
C GLY A 205 -19.59 -22.36 11.61
N VAL A 206 -19.52 -21.02 11.55
CA VAL A 206 -20.05 -20.27 10.41
C VAL A 206 -19.05 -20.35 9.27
N LYS A 207 -19.54 -20.80 8.10
CA LYS A 207 -18.75 -20.89 6.89
C LYS A 207 -18.89 -19.62 6.05
N TRP A 208 -17.82 -18.82 6.03
CA TRP A 208 -17.71 -17.57 5.29
C TRP A 208 -17.25 -17.83 3.85
N LYS A 209 -18.05 -17.39 2.88
CA LYS A 209 -17.68 -17.37 1.47
C LYS A 209 -16.80 -16.16 1.18
N ILE A 210 -15.69 -16.37 0.49
CA ILE A 210 -14.70 -15.33 0.20
C ILE A 210 -14.77 -14.90 -1.27
N ASN A 211 -14.95 -13.60 -1.49
CA ASN A 211 -14.83 -12.96 -2.80
C ASN A 211 -13.54 -12.15 -2.83
N LEU A 212 -12.74 -12.32 -3.89
CA LEU A 212 -11.41 -11.73 -4.02
C LEU A 212 -11.41 -10.66 -5.12
N TYR A 213 -10.76 -9.55 -4.81
CA TYR A 213 -10.45 -8.45 -5.72
C TYR A 213 -8.97 -8.14 -5.62
N PHE A 214 -8.40 -7.59 -6.68
CA PHE A 214 -7.04 -7.09 -6.69
C PHE A 214 -7.03 -5.63 -7.10
N SER A 215 -6.31 -4.78 -6.37
CA SER A 215 -6.14 -3.39 -6.75
C SER A 215 -4.80 -2.84 -6.29
N SER A 216 -4.12 -2.14 -7.17
CA SER A 216 -2.85 -1.48 -6.88
C SER A 216 -2.61 -0.35 -7.89
N ASP A 217 -1.52 0.40 -7.68
CA ASP A 217 -1.02 1.28 -8.72
C ASP A 217 -0.71 0.50 -10.01
N TRP A 218 -0.65 1.23 -11.12
CA TRP A 218 -0.51 0.64 -12.44
C TRP A 218 0.72 -0.26 -12.56
N LYS A 219 1.87 0.15 -12.00
CA LYS A 219 3.14 -0.56 -12.16
C LYS A 219 3.07 -1.90 -11.44
N PHE A 220 2.60 -1.92 -10.19
CA PHE A 220 2.46 -3.17 -9.45
C PHE A 220 1.41 -4.09 -10.10
N LEU A 221 0.30 -3.51 -10.59
CA LEU A 221 -0.79 -4.26 -11.23
C LEU A 221 -0.32 -5.02 -12.47
N VAL A 222 0.39 -4.34 -13.37
CA VAL A 222 0.87 -4.99 -14.61
C VAL A 222 1.92 -6.05 -14.35
N ILE A 223 2.75 -5.88 -13.30
CA ILE A 223 3.69 -6.92 -12.87
C ILE A 223 2.91 -8.16 -12.41
N CYS A 224 1.90 -8.00 -11.54
CA CYS A 224 1.09 -9.13 -11.07
C CYS A 224 0.26 -9.80 -12.18
N LEU A 225 -0.08 -9.08 -13.25
CA LEU A 225 -0.72 -9.63 -14.45
C LEU A 225 0.26 -10.25 -15.46
N GLY A 226 1.55 -10.34 -15.12
CA GLY A 226 2.55 -11.00 -15.97
C GLY A 226 2.89 -10.21 -17.25
N MET A 227 2.83 -8.88 -17.18
CA MET A 227 3.21 -7.99 -18.28
C MET A 227 4.57 -7.33 -18.03
N ASN A 228 5.32 -7.05 -19.11
CA ASN A 228 6.68 -6.53 -19.00
C ASN A 228 6.75 -5.06 -18.55
N ALA A 229 6.01 -4.17 -19.18
CA ALA A 229 6.07 -2.74 -18.90
C ALA A 229 4.90 -1.96 -19.52
N ALA A 230 4.56 -0.82 -18.92
CA ALA A 230 3.53 0.09 -19.41
C ALA A 230 3.83 0.65 -20.82
N ASN A 231 5.10 0.69 -21.22
CA ASN A 231 5.53 1.17 -22.53
C ASN A 231 5.61 0.07 -23.62
N SER A 232 5.19 -1.16 -23.31
CA SER A 232 5.13 -2.28 -24.26
C SER A 232 4.26 -1.97 -25.49
N LYS A 233 4.51 -2.67 -26.62
CA LYS A 233 3.65 -2.60 -27.81
C LYS A 233 2.20 -2.93 -27.44
N TYR A 234 2.02 -3.96 -26.60
CA TYR A 234 0.75 -4.33 -25.98
C TYR A 234 0.75 -3.84 -24.54
N PHE A 235 0.03 -2.75 -24.30
CA PHE A 235 0.05 -2.04 -23.01
C PHE A 235 -1.18 -2.32 -22.16
N CYS A 236 -2.27 -2.79 -22.76
CA CYS A 236 -3.55 -3.02 -22.10
C CYS A 236 -3.56 -4.40 -21.40
N PRO A 237 -3.83 -4.46 -20.09
CA PRO A 237 -3.93 -5.73 -19.38
C PRO A 237 -5.18 -6.54 -19.70
N TRP A 238 -6.22 -5.89 -20.22
CA TRP A 238 -7.51 -6.51 -20.51
C TRP A 238 -7.72 -6.78 -22.01
N CYS A 239 -6.75 -6.46 -22.86
CA CYS A 239 -6.90 -6.51 -24.31
C CYS A 239 -5.57 -6.52 -25.06
N GLU A 240 -5.49 -7.28 -26.14
CA GLU A 240 -4.32 -7.37 -27.03
C GLU A 240 -4.30 -6.20 -28.05
N VAL A 241 -4.53 -4.99 -27.57
CA VAL A 241 -4.43 -3.79 -28.40
C VAL A 241 -2.98 -3.35 -28.50
N SER A 242 -2.47 -3.25 -29.73
CA SER A 242 -1.16 -2.65 -29.95
C SER A 242 -1.24 -1.12 -29.92
N LYS A 243 -0.12 -0.45 -29.65
CA LYS A 243 -0.04 1.03 -29.74
C LYS A 243 -0.51 1.58 -31.09
N GLU A 244 -0.26 0.85 -32.17
CA GLU A 244 -0.64 1.23 -33.54
C GLU A 244 -2.16 1.19 -33.75
N GLN A 245 -2.88 0.41 -32.95
CA GLN A 245 -4.33 0.21 -33.04
C GLN A 245 -5.11 1.02 -32.01
N GLN A 246 -4.44 1.95 -31.30
CA GLN A 246 -5.10 2.82 -30.34
C GLN A 246 -6.21 3.64 -31.01
N GLY A 247 -7.44 3.52 -30.47
CA GLY A 247 -8.62 4.22 -31.00
C GLY A 247 -9.32 3.51 -32.15
N ASP A 248 -8.87 2.33 -32.56
CA ASP A 248 -9.55 1.49 -33.55
C ASP A 248 -10.51 0.51 -32.86
N PHE A 249 -11.81 0.79 -32.95
CA PHE A 249 -12.87 -0.05 -32.37
C PHE A 249 -13.38 -1.14 -33.31
N SER A 250 -12.77 -1.32 -34.48
CA SER A 250 -13.21 -2.32 -35.47
C SER A 250 -12.73 -3.75 -35.17
N TYR A 251 -11.79 -3.90 -34.25
CA TYR A 251 -11.18 -5.19 -33.90
C TYR A 251 -11.82 -5.83 -32.66
N ASN A 252 -11.92 -7.16 -32.68
CA ASN A 252 -12.17 -7.96 -31.49
C ASN A 252 -10.84 -8.30 -30.82
N TRP A 253 -10.65 -7.81 -29.60
CA TRP A 253 -9.41 -7.98 -28.86
C TRP A 253 -9.47 -9.23 -27.96
N THR A 254 -8.48 -10.10 -28.10
CA THR A 254 -8.24 -11.23 -27.18
C THR A 254 -7.38 -10.78 -26.00
N ILE A 255 -7.34 -11.55 -24.91
CA ILE A 255 -6.46 -11.30 -23.76
C ILE A 255 -5.26 -12.24 -23.88
N SER A 256 -4.04 -11.69 -23.94
CA SER A 256 -2.80 -12.46 -23.90
C SER A 256 -1.83 -11.86 -22.87
N HIS A 257 -1.37 -12.70 -21.93
CA HIS A 257 -0.36 -12.34 -20.92
C HIS A 257 0.94 -13.10 -21.20
N ILE A 258 2.09 -12.47 -20.90
CA ILE A 258 3.41 -13.06 -21.19
C ILE A 258 3.76 -14.11 -20.12
N GLN A 259 3.47 -13.80 -18.87
CA GLN A 259 3.58 -14.70 -17.74
C GLN A 259 2.17 -15.01 -17.19
N PRO A 260 2.00 -16.13 -16.45
CA PRO A 260 0.76 -16.40 -15.73
C PRO A 260 0.41 -15.25 -14.77
N LEU A 261 -0.88 -15.10 -14.47
CA LEU A 261 -1.30 -14.17 -13.43
C LEU A 261 -0.78 -14.66 -12.08
N LEU A 262 -0.21 -13.75 -11.30
CA LEU A 262 0.30 -14.07 -9.97
C LEU A 262 -0.83 -14.49 -9.01
N PHE A 263 -1.98 -13.83 -9.13
CA PHE A 263 -3.20 -14.17 -8.40
C PHE A 263 -4.24 -14.77 -9.35
N ASP A 264 -3.91 -15.93 -9.92
CA ASP A 264 -4.75 -16.66 -10.89
C ASP A 264 -6.15 -17.01 -10.39
N MET A 265 -6.35 -17.10 -9.07
CA MET A 265 -7.64 -17.33 -8.42
C MET A 265 -8.58 -16.11 -8.44
N ILE A 266 -8.07 -14.93 -8.77
CA ILE A 266 -8.84 -13.68 -8.89
C ILE A 266 -9.23 -13.49 -10.36
N PRO A 267 -10.53 -13.49 -10.68
CA PRO A 267 -10.95 -13.39 -12.06
C PRO A 267 -10.65 -11.99 -12.60
N LEU A 268 -10.31 -11.87 -13.89
CA LEU A 268 -9.77 -10.64 -14.47
C LEU A 268 -10.69 -9.41 -14.30
N GLN A 269 -12.02 -9.60 -14.30
CA GLN A 269 -13.00 -8.53 -14.03
C GLN A 269 -12.95 -7.96 -12.59
N SER A 270 -12.25 -8.63 -11.68
CA SER A 270 -12.07 -8.22 -10.28
C SER A 270 -10.69 -7.59 -10.03
N TRP A 271 -9.92 -7.36 -11.09
CA TRP A 271 -8.69 -6.58 -11.07
C TRP A 271 -9.02 -5.12 -11.40
N VAL A 272 -8.80 -4.23 -10.45
CA VAL A 272 -9.16 -2.82 -10.55
C VAL A 272 -7.91 -1.96 -10.35
N PRO A 273 -7.48 -1.18 -11.34
CA PRO A 273 -6.38 -0.23 -11.14
C PRO A 273 -6.75 0.82 -10.10
N ASP A 274 -5.75 1.33 -9.38
CA ASP A 274 -5.96 2.41 -8.42
C ASP A 274 -6.57 3.65 -9.11
N GLU A 275 -7.81 3.97 -8.71
CA GLU A 275 -8.61 5.04 -9.30
C GLU A 275 -7.96 6.41 -9.08
N LEU A 276 -7.36 6.66 -7.92
CA LEU A 276 -6.71 7.94 -7.64
C LEU A 276 -5.50 8.13 -8.54
N HIS A 277 -4.63 7.11 -8.62
CA HIS A 277 -3.46 7.16 -9.49
C HIS A 277 -3.84 7.30 -10.96
N MET A 278 -4.91 6.63 -11.41
CA MET A 278 -5.44 6.81 -12.76
C MET A 278 -5.95 8.23 -13.00
N MET A 279 -6.76 8.77 -12.08
CA MET A 279 -7.32 10.11 -12.21
C MET A 279 -6.23 11.18 -12.26
N LEU A 280 -5.18 11.04 -11.45
CA LEU A 280 -4.03 11.94 -11.48
C LEU A 280 -3.28 11.87 -12.82
N ARG A 281 -3.10 10.66 -13.41
CA ARG A 281 -2.49 10.49 -14.73
C ARG A 281 -3.34 11.12 -15.84
N ILE A 282 -4.64 10.88 -15.85
CA ILE A 282 -5.58 11.47 -16.82
C ILE A 282 -5.52 13.00 -16.72
N THR A 283 -5.54 13.54 -15.51
CA THR A 283 -5.50 14.98 -15.26
C THR A 283 -4.19 15.60 -15.75
N ASP A 284 -3.03 14.95 -15.56
CA ASP A 284 -1.75 15.44 -16.10
C ASP A 284 -1.72 15.46 -17.64
N VAL A 285 -2.33 14.47 -18.30
CA VAL A 285 -2.47 14.45 -19.77
C VAL A 285 -3.38 15.58 -20.24
N LEU A 286 -4.54 15.78 -19.61
CA LEU A 286 -5.46 16.85 -19.95
C LEU A 286 -4.80 18.23 -19.78
N TRP A 287 -4.04 18.44 -18.69
CA TRP A 287 -3.30 19.69 -18.50
C TRP A 287 -2.25 19.92 -19.57
N ARG A 288 -1.53 18.88 -20.00
CA ARG A 288 -0.59 18.98 -21.11
C ARG A 288 -1.28 19.49 -22.38
N LEU A 289 -2.44 18.91 -22.72
CA LEU A 289 -3.23 19.32 -23.88
C LEU A 289 -3.72 20.77 -23.77
N VAL A 290 -4.19 21.20 -22.58
CA VAL A 290 -4.57 22.59 -22.32
C VAL A 290 -3.40 23.54 -22.55
N LEU A 291 -2.21 23.19 -22.05
CA LEU A 291 -1.01 24.01 -22.21
C LEU A 291 -0.55 24.06 -23.67
N ASP A 292 -0.63 22.95 -24.40
CA ASP A 292 -0.30 22.88 -25.83
C ASP A 292 -1.27 23.72 -26.67
N GLU A 293 -2.56 23.77 -26.31
CA GLU A 293 -3.55 24.65 -26.94
C GLU A 293 -3.31 26.13 -26.64
N ILE A 294 -2.92 26.49 -25.41
CA ILE A 294 -2.55 27.88 -25.06
C ILE A 294 -1.33 28.33 -25.88
N ARG A 295 -0.37 27.42 -26.08
CA ARG A 295 0.82 27.64 -26.92
C ARG A 295 0.47 27.77 -28.39
N SER A 296 -0.41 26.92 -28.93
CA SER A 296 -0.84 26.97 -30.34
C SER A 296 -1.51 28.32 -30.70
N ARG A 297 -2.21 28.93 -29.74
CA ARG A 297 -2.86 30.24 -29.87
C ARG A 297 -1.92 31.43 -29.66
N ASN A 298 -0.62 31.22 -29.44
CA ASN A 298 0.37 32.26 -29.11
C ASN A 298 0.00 33.11 -27.88
N THR A 299 -0.79 32.56 -26.95
CA THR A 299 -1.18 33.22 -25.69
C THR A 299 -0.33 32.79 -24.50
N TRP A 300 0.65 31.92 -24.74
CA TRP A 300 1.58 31.45 -23.73
C TRP A 300 2.52 32.57 -23.25
N GLY A 301 2.44 32.91 -21.96
CA GLY A 301 3.24 33.96 -21.34
C GLY A 301 2.96 34.09 -19.84
N ASP A 302 3.54 35.10 -19.18
CA ASP A 302 3.41 35.30 -17.73
C ASP A 302 1.95 35.45 -17.29
N LYS A 303 1.13 36.16 -18.06
CA LYS A 303 -0.29 36.33 -17.76
C LYS A 303 -1.03 35.00 -17.70
N ALA A 304 -0.84 34.12 -18.68
CA ALA A 304 -1.48 32.80 -18.71
C ALA A 304 -0.99 31.91 -17.56
N ARG A 305 0.32 31.94 -17.28
CA ARG A 305 0.90 31.20 -16.15
C ARG A 305 0.34 31.67 -14.81
N ASN A 306 0.24 32.99 -14.59
CA ASN A 306 -0.28 33.56 -13.35
C ASN A 306 -1.75 33.20 -13.12
N VAL A 307 -2.61 33.29 -14.13
CA VAL A 307 -4.01 32.88 -14.03
C VAL A 307 -4.13 31.40 -13.63
N ILE A 308 -3.32 30.52 -14.23
CA ILE A 308 -3.33 29.10 -13.88
C ILE A 308 -2.87 28.88 -12.42
N ILE A 309 -1.80 29.57 -11.99
CA ILE A 309 -1.30 29.45 -10.61
C ILE A 309 -2.35 29.95 -9.61
N GLU A 310 -2.97 31.10 -9.86
CA GLU A 310 -4.01 31.69 -9.01
C GLU A 310 -5.24 30.77 -8.90
N GLU A 311 -5.69 30.19 -10.02
CA GLU A 311 -6.82 29.26 -10.01
C GLU A 311 -6.50 27.94 -9.29
N MET A 312 -5.27 27.44 -9.43
CA MET A 312 -4.79 26.26 -8.70
C MET A 312 -4.71 26.53 -7.20
N GLU A 313 -4.20 27.70 -6.82
CA GLU A 313 -4.14 28.14 -5.42
C GLU A 313 -5.55 28.30 -4.84
N ARG A 314 -6.50 28.84 -5.61
CA ARG A 314 -7.91 28.98 -5.22
C ARG A 314 -8.56 27.63 -4.86
N ILE A 315 -8.15 26.53 -5.51
CA ILE A 315 -8.62 25.17 -5.20
C ILE A 315 -7.71 24.42 -4.22
N GLY A 316 -6.71 25.09 -3.64
CA GLY A 316 -5.81 24.52 -2.63
C GLY A 316 -4.72 23.59 -3.19
N VAL A 317 -4.46 23.63 -4.50
CA VAL A 317 -3.46 22.80 -5.16
C VAL A 317 -2.18 23.61 -5.38
N LYS A 318 -1.05 23.13 -4.82
CA LYS A 318 0.26 23.73 -5.07
C LYS A 318 0.72 23.40 -6.49
N PHE A 319 0.76 24.41 -7.36
CA PHE A 319 1.12 24.26 -8.76
C PHE A 319 2.13 25.33 -9.19
N TYR A 320 3.22 24.90 -9.81
CA TYR A 320 4.29 25.79 -10.23
C TYR A 320 4.76 25.48 -11.64
N PHE A 321 5.15 26.52 -12.37
CA PHE A 321 5.91 26.41 -13.60
C PHE A 321 7.40 26.60 -13.33
N ARG A 322 8.25 25.81 -13.99
CA ARG A 322 9.70 25.92 -13.92
C ARG A 322 10.27 26.01 -15.33
N LEU A 323 11.20 26.92 -15.56
CA LEU A 323 11.95 26.95 -16.79
C LEU A 323 13.01 25.85 -16.74
N GLU A 324 13.09 25.05 -17.80
CA GLU A 324 14.12 24.02 -17.92
C GLU A 324 15.49 24.68 -18.19
N VAL A 325 16.53 24.22 -17.49
CA VAL A 325 17.86 24.84 -17.55
C VAL A 325 18.42 24.70 -18.96
N GLY A 326 18.75 25.85 -19.59
CA GLY A 326 19.28 25.89 -20.96
C GLY A 326 18.22 25.76 -22.07
N SER A 327 16.93 25.83 -21.72
CA SER A 327 15.80 25.67 -22.64
C SER A 327 14.81 26.82 -22.51
N THR A 328 14.05 27.10 -23.57
CA THR A 328 12.90 28.02 -23.53
C THR A 328 11.63 27.30 -23.08
N ASN A 329 11.70 25.98 -22.85
CA ASN A 329 10.56 25.17 -22.45
C ASN A 329 10.27 25.31 -20.96
N TRP A 330 9.00 25.56 -20.67
CA TRP A 330 8.46 25.57 -19.33
C TRP A 330 7.88 24.19 -19.00
N GLN A 331 8.35 23.62 -17.90
CA GLN A 331 7.77 22.46 -17.25
C GLN A 331 6.76 22.92 -16.19
N PHE A 332 5.80 22.05 -15.88
CA PHE A 332 4.79 22.31 -14.85
C PHE A 332 4.82 21.20 -13.79
N THR A 333 4.33 21.52 -12.60
CA THR A 333 4.24 20.58 -11.49
C THR A 333 3.28 19.46 -11.86
N SER A 334 3.80 18.24 -11.98
CA SER A 334 2.98 17.05 -12.18
C SER A 334 2.12 16.80 -10.94
N LEU A 335 0.83 16.53 -11.15
CA LEU A 335 -0.05 16.10 -10.05
C LEU A 335 0.28 14.67 -9.58
N MET A 336 1.08 13.92 -10.36
CA MET A 336 1.67 12.64 -9.97
C MET A 336 2.93 12.77 -9.09
N GLY A 337 3.39 13.99 -8.77
CA GLY A 337 4.66 14.19 -8.06
C GLY A 337 5.89 13.98 -8.95
N GLN A 338 7.02 13.59 -8.36
CA GLN A 338 8.30 13.34 -9.07
C GLN A 338 8.27 12.10 -9.99
N ASP A 339 7.21 11.28 -9.92
CA ASP A 339 7.07 10.01 -10.64
C ASP A 339 6.75 10.13 -12.13
N LYS A 340 7.01 11.30 -12.73
CA LYS A 340 6.86 11.51 -14.18
C LYS A 340 7.84 10.67 -15.03
N LEU A 341 8.78 9.97 -14.42
CA LEU A 341 9.88 9.26 -15.07
C LEU A 341 9.70 7.73 -15.16
N THR A 342 8.50 7.18 -14.94
CA THR A 342 8.24 5.74 -15.19
C THR A 342 7.20 5.50 -16.28
#